data_AF-G1WHL3-F1
#
_entry.id   AF-G1WHL3-F1
#
_cell.length_a   1.000
_cell.length_b   1.000
_cell.length_c   1.000
_cell.angle_alpha   90.00
_cell.angle_beta   90.00
_cell.angle_gamma   90.00
#
_symmetry.space_group_name_H-M   'P 1'
#
loop_
_entity.id
_entity.type
_entity.pdbx_description
1 polymer ?
#
loop_
_entity_poly.entity_id
_entity_poly.type
_entity_poly.pdbx_seq_one_letter_code
_entity_poly.pdbx_strand_id
1 'polypeptide(L)' 'MKVKYLGETSFLELTHDKIYKVLSVEKDWYRIVDDTDEDYLYPPEEFEIVEPNDGTTPVTS' A
#
# COMPACT_ATOMS: atom_id res chain seq x y z
N MET A 1 -5.94 6.51 -0.81
CA MET A 1 -5.11 6.05 -1.95
C MET A 1 -5.18 4.53 -2.01
N LYS A 2 -5.32 3.96 -3.20
CA LYS A 2 -5.24 2.51 -3.44
C LYS A 2 -4.12 2.22 -4.41
N VAL A 3 -3.39 1.15 -4.13
CA VAL A 3 -2.23 0.73 -4.90
C VAL A 3 -2.32 -0.74 -5.24
N LYS A 4 -1.76 -1.14 -6.37
CA LYS A 4 -1.69 -2.53 -6.83
C LYS A 4 -0.27 -3.04 -6.68
N TYR A 5 -0.09 -4.19 -6.04
CA TYR A 5 1.22 -4.79 -5.86
C TYR A 5 1.72 -5.43 -7.16
N LEU A 6 2.93 -5.06 -7.57
CA LEU A 6 3.58 -5.52 -8.81
C LEU A 6 4.69 -6.55 -8.54
N GLY A 7 5.14 -6.71 -7.30
CA GLY A 7 6.17 -7.67 -6.91
C GLY A 7 5.69 -9.13 -6.90
N GLU A 8 6.57 -10.06 -6.59
CA GLU A 8 6.24 -11.49 -6.51
C GLU A 8 5.35 -11.79 -5.29
N THR A 9 4.37 -12.69 -5.44
CA THR A 9 3.52 -13.09 -4.31
C THR A 9 4.35 -13.67 -3.18
N SER A 10 4.33 -13.01 -2.02
CA SER A 10 4.89 -13.50 -0.76
C SER A 10 3.74 -13.96 0.13
N PHE A 11 3.72 -15.25 0.50
CA PHE A 11 2.61 -15.90 1.22
C PHE A 11 2.26 -15.23 2.57
N LEU A 12 3.14 -14.42 3.13
CA LEU A 12 2.98 -13.79 4.44
C LEU A 12 2.92 -12.26 4.39
N GLU A 13 2.89 -11.65 3.20
CA GLU A 13 2.95 -10.19 3.05
C GLU A 13 1.94 -9.74 1.99
N LEU A 14 2.34 -9.76 0.72
CA LEU A 14 1.57 -9.21 -0.39
C LEU A 14 1.37 -10.23 -1.51
N THR A 15 0.18 -10.22 -2.08
CA THR A 15 -0.21 -11.03 -3.23
C THR A 15 -0.07 -10.22 -4.52
N HIS A 16 0.61 -10.78 -5.52
CA HIS A 16 0.78 -10.19 -6.84
C HIS A 16 -0.57 -9.81 -7.45
N ASP A 17 -0.63 -8.68 -8.15
CA ASP A 17 -1.84 -8.12 -8.77
C ASP A 17 -2.98 -7.71 -7.81
N LYS A 18 -2.83 -7.89 -6.49
CA LYS A 18 -3.85 -7.49 -5.51
C LYS A 18 -3.80 -5.99 -5.22
N ILE A 19 -4.98 -5.41 -4.99
CA ILE A 19 -5.16 -4.00 -4.64
C ILE A 19 -5.19 -3.85 -3.12
N TYR A 20 -4.34 -2.96 -2.62
CA TYR A 20 -4.19 -2.63 -1.22
C TYR A 20 -4.57 -1.17 -0.96
N LYS A 21 -5.03 -0.90 0.26
CA LYS A 21 -5.34 0.46 0.72
C LYS A 21 -4.11 1.01 1.43
N VAL A 22 -3.63 2.17 0.98
CA VAL A 22 -2.58 2.91 1.68
C VAL A 22 -3.22 3.76 2.77
N LEU A 23 -2.78 3.55 4.01
CA LEU A 23 -3.22 4.26 5.20
C LEU A 23 -2.53 5.63 5.32
N SER A 24 -1.21 5.66 5.12
CA SER A 24 -0.37 6.85 5.21
C SER A 24 0.90 6.68 4.36
N VAL A 25 1.60 7.80 4.13
CA VAL A 25 2.93 7.79 3.54
C VAL A 25 3.91 8.28 4.60
N GLU A 26 4.84 7.43 5.02
CA GLU A 26 5.83 7.74 6.05
C GLU A 26 7.23 7.63 5.46
N LYS A 27 8.00 8.73 5.46
CA LYS A 27 9.36 8.76 4.88
C LYS A 27 9.41 8.21 3.45
N ASP A 28 8.43 8.62 2.62
CA ASP A 28 8.26 8.17 1.23
C ASP A 28 7.85 6.68 1.07
N TRP A 29 7.54 5.97 2.15
CA TRP A 29 7.07 4.58 2.13
C TRP A 29 5.57 4.50 2.35
N TYR A 30 4.91 3.50 1.77
CA TYR A 30 3.48 3.29 1.92
C TYR A 30 3.19 2.41 3.13
N ARG A 31 2.39 2.93 4.05
CA ARG A 31 1.81 2.13 5.13
C ARG A 31 0.56 1.42 4.62
N ILE A 32 0.62 0.10 4.54
CA ILE A 32 -0.40 -0.75 3.92
C ILE A 32 -0.82 -1.82 4.93
N VAL A 33 -2.12 -2.11 4.98
CA VAL A 33 -2.63 -3.33 5.64
C VAL A 33 -2.46 -4.49 4.66
N ASP A 34 -1.64 -5.46 5.03
CA ASP A 34 -1.25 -6.58 4.18
C ASP A 34 -2.26 -7.76 4.28
N ASP A 35 -1.89 -8.94 3.78
CA ASP A 35 -2.77 -10.12 3.80
C ASP A 35 -2.96 -10.75 5.20
N THR A 36 -2.20 -10.30 6.20
CA THR A 36 -2.26 -10.73 7.60
C THR A 36 -3.15 -9.85 8.48
N ASP A 37 -3.78 -8.83 7.90
CA ASP A 37 -4.53 -7.77 8.60
C ASP A 37 -3.64 -6.88 9.52
N GLU A 38 -2.32 -6.98 9.40
CA GLU A 38 -1.35 -6.09 10.06
C GLU A 38 -0.89 -4.98 9.11
N ASP A 39 -0.45 -3.85 9.67
CA ASP A 39 0.06 -2.73 8.88
C ASP A 39 1.60 -2.66 8.89
N TYR A 40 2.19 -2.58 7.70
CA TYR A 40 3.64 -2.47 7.49
C TYR A 40 3.98 -1.38 6.47
N LEU A 41 5.25 -0.97 6.45
CA LEU A 41 5.79 -0.03 5.47
C LEU A 41 6.39 -0.79 4.30
N TYR A 42 5.94 -0.45 3.09
CA TYR A 42 6.48 -1.00 1.85
C TYR A 42 7.03 0.10 0.93
N PRO A 43 8.07 -0.20 0.13
CA PRO A 43 8.63 0.77 -0.79
C PRO A 43 7.65 1.02 -1.95
N PRO A 44 7.44 2.28 -2.37
CA PRO A 44 6.43 2.64 -3.37
C PRO A 44 6.73 2.09 -4.78
N GLU A 45 7.98 1.71 -5.05
CA GLU A 45 8.44 1.19 -6.35
C GLU A 45 7.85 -0.17 -6.71
N GLU A 46 7.38 -0.93 -5.71
CA GLU A 46 6.70 -2.21 -5.92
C GLU A 46 5.22 -2.06 -6.25
N PHE A 47 4.72 -0.83 -6.41
CA PHE A 47 3.30 -0.57 -6.54
C PHE A 47 2.93 0.36 -7.70
N GLU A 48 1.76 0.11 -8.27
CA GLU A 48 1.06 1.02 -9.19
C GLU A 48 -0.08 1.73 -8.46
N ILE A 49 -0.20 3.04 -8.59
CA ILE A 49 -1.34 3.79 -8.03
C ILE A 49 -2.59 3.54 -8.89
N VAL A 50 -3.58 2.86 -8.32
CA VAL A 50 -4.87 2.60 -8.97
C VAL A 50 -5.88 3.72 -8.69
N GLU A 51 -5.84 4.26 -7.48
CA GLU A 51 -6.73 5.35 -7.05
C GLU A 51 -5.92 6.36 -6.23
N PRO A 52 -5.69 7.58 -6.74
CA PRO A 52 -4.96 8.61 -6.00
C PRO A 52 -5.74 9.04 -4.75
N ASN A 53 -5.07 9.65 -3.77
CA ASN A 53 -5.78 10.24 -2.63
C ASN A 53 -6.56 11.48 -3.12
N ASP A 54 -7.88 11.40 -3.16
CA ASP A 54 -8.78 12.50 -3.58
C ASP A 54 -8.89 13.63 -2.52
N GLY A 55 -7.90 13.76 -1.63
CA GLY A 55 -7.86 14.76 -0.55
C GLY A 55 -8.89 14.53 0.58
N THR A 56 -9.68 13.45 0.52
CA THR A 56 -10.72 13.14 1.51
C THR A 56 -10.23 12.20 2.62
N THR A 57 -9.09 11.52 2.43
CA THR A 57 -8.45 10.77 3.52
C THR A 57 -7.37 11.62 4.19
N PRO A 58 -7.54 12.00 5.47
CA PRO A 58 -6.51 12.73 6.20
C PRO A 58 -5.30 11.81 6.38
N VAL A 59 -4.24 12.07 5.62
CA VAL A 59 -2.90 11.56 5.94
C VAL A 59 -2.37 12.47 7.05
N THR A 60 -2.44 11.98 8.30
CA THR A 60 -1.93 12.72 9.46
C THR A 60 -0.45 13.03 9.25
N SER A 61 -0.13 14.33 9.27
CA SER A 61 1.23 14.89 9.30
C SER A 61 1.95 14.60 10.61
#